data_AF-A0A1V9ZRW1-F1
#
_entry.id   AF-A0A1V9ZRW1-F1
#
_cell.length_a   1.000
_cell.length_b   1.000
_cell.length_c   1.000
_cell.angle_alpha   90.00
_cell.angle_beta   90.00
_cell.angle_gamma   90.00
#
_symmetry.space_group_name_H-M   'P 1'
#
loop_
_entity.id
_entity.type
_entity.pdbx_description
1 polymer ?
#
loop_
_entity_poly.entity_id
_entity_poly.type
_entity_poly.pdbx_seq_one_letter_code
_entity_poly.pdbx_strand_id
1 'polypeptide(L)'
;MGQNLSADATEVVHFRKMVKHTYAGNVSKLEKHFDSASLGFQISRASYIDLSNRIEGAIEAITDSLQREAKRNKYLDEKMEFFAAVEDGRIVLGDTLLHLGVRLGHVDVVLFLLGAGLRENIPNFRGQYANQCCRLPSVQVLMNDVVLVHDVLGFDYDDEPKVHRLVNSLRTLWPLWARSPRPFRRSRGMYDATEAGPLVQVVSDTRTSHLQYTKFVKIAATMAERYRARMTLCGLPIALELLKAHDTKAYDAKRAFHKWPTPQKLQVVWDLLGTNFAGWKHLKSVEKDAAYLGFIEEAMSAWITVADNMRLYLEDAELPTDVVALASAEPQIWKARLAPPADTVDDLCAHISGVQKFTGLKHLKVD
;
A
#
# COMPACT_ATOMS: atom_id res chain seq x y z
N MET A 1 -1.26 16.01 -21.72
CA MET A 1 -2.21 17.08 -22.08
C MET A 1 -3.57 16.69 -21.53
N GLY A 2 -4.01 17.35 -20.45
CA GLY A 2 -5.33 17.10 -19.88
C GLY A 2 -6.39 17.50 -20.90
N GLN A 3 -7.28 16.57 -21.26
CA GLN A 3 -8.43 16.88 -22.08
C GLN A 3 -9.37 17.78 -21.28
N ASN A 4 -9.17 19.09 -21.39
CA ASN A 4 -10.18 20.11 -21.10
C ASN A 4 -11.14 20.26 -22.30
N LEU A 5 -11.46 19.15 -22.98
CA LEU A 5 -12.35 19.13 -24.13
C LEU A 5 -13.74 18.76 -23.63
N SER A 6 -14.71 19.65 -23.90
CA SER A 6 -16.14 19.54 -23.64
C SER A 6 -16.65 18.10 -23.56
N ALA A 7 -16.61 17.52 -22.36
CA ALA A 7 -17.30 16.28 -22.07
C ALA A 7 -18.80 16.52 -22.26
N ASP A 8 -19.52 15.54 -22.80
CA ASP A 8 -20.97 15.62 -22.94
C ASP A 8 -21.60 15.89 -21.56
N ALA A 9 -22.72 16.59 -21.52
CA ALA A 9 -23.42 16.91 -20.28
C ALA A 9 -23.70 15.67 -19.43
N THR A 10 -23.88 14.53 -20.07
CA THR A 10 -24.08 13.23 -19.45
C THR A 10 -22.81 12.73 -18.75
N GLU A 11 -21.67 12.75 -19.43
CA GLU A 11 -20.35 12.33 -18.91
C GLU A 11 -19.94 13.14 -17.68
N VAL A 12 -20.16 14.46 -17.69
CA VAL A 12 -19.87 15.33 -16.54
C VAL A 12 -20.75 14.99 -15.32
N VAL A 13 -22.02 14.64 -15.54
CA VAL A 13 -22.93 14.19 -14.47
C VAL A 13 -22.47 12.83 -13.91
N HIS A 14 -22.05 11.90 -14.77
CA HIS A 14 -21.51 10.61 -14.36
C HIS A 14 -20.22 10.77 -13.56
N PHE A 15 -19.28 11.59 -14.04
CA PHE A 15 -18.05 11.90 -13.34
C PHE A 15 -18.30 12.48 -11.95
N ARG A 16 -19.25 13.42 -11.78
CA ARG A 16 -19.62 13.93 -10.45
C ARG A 16 -20.12 12.82 -9.51
N LYS A 17 -20.96 11.90 -10.01
CA LYS A 17 -21.43 10.76 -9.20
C LYS A 17 -20.27 9.87 -8.78
N MET A 18 -19.35 9.59 -9.70
CA MET A 18 -18.14 8.82 -9.39
C MET A 18 -17.28 9.53 -8.33
N VAL A 19 -17.02 10.83 -8.47
CA VAL A 19 -16.30 11.64 -7.47
C VAL A 19 -16.98 11.56 -6.11
N LYS A 20 -18.31 11.67 -6.06
CA LYS A 20 -19.08 11.54 -4.82
C LYS A 20 -18.95 10.16 -4.18
N HIS A 21 -19.05 9.10 -4.97
CA HIS A 21 -18.97 7.73 -4.44
C HIS A 21 -17.55 7.37 -4.02
N THR A 22 -16.54 7.85 -4.75
CA THR A 22 -15.13 7.78 -4.36
C THR A 22 -14.88 8.55 -3.07
N TYR A 23 -15.40 9.78 -2.95
CA TYR A 23 -15.28 10.58 -1.72
C TYR A 23 -15.86 9.84 -0.50
N ALA A 24 -17.05 9.26 -0.65
CA ALA A 24 -17.73 8.52 0.39
C ALA A 24 -17.16 7.09 0.64
N GLY A 25 -16.17 6.63 -0.14
CA GLY A 25 -15.61 5.28 -0.03
C GLY A 25 -16.59 4.16 -0.40
N ASN A 26 -17.63 4.44 -1.18
CA ASN A 26 -18.69 3.46 -1.49
C ASN A 26 -18.45 2.79 -2.85
N VAL A 27 -17.73 1.66 -2.84
CA VAL A 27 -17.37 0.91 -4.05
C VAL A 27 -18.61 0.40 -4.79
N SER A 28 -19.61 -0.17 -4.10
CA SER A 28 -20.80 -0.71 -4.78
C SER A 28 -21.60 0.34 -5.54
N LYS A 29 -21.68 1.57 -5.02
CA LYS A 29 -22.32 2.68 -5.74
C LYS A 29 -21.42 3.23 -6.85
N LEU A 30 -20.10 3.21 -6.64
CA LEU A 30 -19.13 3.59 -7.66
C LEU A 30 -19.22 2.65 -8.86
N GLU A 31 -19.20 1.33 -8.64
CA GLU A 31 -19.39 0.28 -9.66
C GLU A 31 -20.68 0.49 -10.46
N LYS A 32 -21.80 0.73 -9.78
CA LYS A 32 -23.10 0.95 -10.43
C LYS A 32 -23.13 2.18 -11.34
N HIS A 33 -22.39 3.23 -10.98
CA HIS A 33 -22.36 4.50 -11.70
C HIS A 33 -21.06 4.71 -12.48
N PHE A 34 -20.28 3.65 -12.62
CA PHE A 34 -18.99 3.69 -13.27
C PHE A 34 -19.15 3.94 -14.77
N ASP A 35 -18.36 4.88 -15.28
CA ASP A 35 -18.31 5.20 -16.69
C ASP A 35 -16.84 5.26 -17.14
N SER A 36 -16.49 4.37 -18.08
CA SER A 36 -15.13 4.25 -18.58
C SER A 36 -14.68 5.46 -19.40
N ALA A 37 -15.61 6.18 -20.04
CA ALA A 37 -15.28 7.37 -20.83
C ALA A 37 -14.77 8.51 -19.94
N SER A 38 -15.30 8.60 -18.72
CA SER A 38 -15.00 9.64 -17.75
C SER A 38 -13.78 9.33 -16.86
N LEU A 39 -13.04 8.25 -17.12
CA LEU A 39 -11.92 7.79 -16.28
C LEU A 39 -10.74 8.77 -16.23
N GLY A 40 -10.42 9.38 -17.38
CA GLY A 40 -9.31 10.32 -17.50
C GLY A 40 -9.61 11.73 -16.97
N PHE A 41 -10.83 11.98 -16.49
CA PHE A 41 -11.23 13.32 -16.10
C PHE A 41 -10.59 13.75 -14.79
N GLN A 42 -10.28 15.04 -14.72
CA GLN A 42 -9.70 15.70 -13.57
C GLN A 42 -10.73 16.63 -12.93
N ILE A 43 -10.75 16.70 -11.60
CA ILE A 43 -11.68 17.55 -10.88
C ILE A 43 -11.33 19.02 -11.15
N SER A 44 -12.17 19.71 -11.91
CA SER A 44 -12.00 21.14 -12.23
C SER A 44 -13.11 21.99 -11.62
N ARG A 45 -12.74 23.15 -11.09
CA ARG A 45 -13.70 24.12 -10.52
C ARG A 45 -14.64 24.67 -11.59
N ALA A 46 -14.13 24.93 -12.80
CA ALA A 46 -14.93 25.42 -13.92
C ALA A 46 -16.00 24.39 -14.32
N SER A 47 -15.60 23.12 -14.52
CA SER A 47 -16.53 22.04 -14.85
C SER A 47 -17.58 21.81 -13.77
N TYR A 48 -17.22 22.00 -12.48
CA TYR A 48 -18.16 21.88 -11.37
C TYR A 48 -19.18 23.03 -11.32
N ILE A 49 -18.76 24.26 -11.63
CA ILE A 49 -19.65 25.43 -11.70
C ILE A 49 -20.64 25.27 -12.86
N ASP A 50 -20.16 24.90 -14.05
CA ASP A 50 -21.03 24.68 -15.21
C ASP A 50 -22.08 23.60 -14.94
N LEU A 51 -21.68 22.51 -14.29
CA LEU A 51 -22.60 21.45 -13.86
C LEU A 51 -23.59 21.96 -12.80
N SER A 52 -23.14 22.78 -11.87
CA SER A 52 -23.99 23.37 -10.83
C SER A 52 -25.12 24.21 -11.43
N ASN A 53 -24.79 25.09 -12.38
CA ASN A 53 -25.77 25.92 -13.08
C ASN A 53 -26.84 25.08 -13.81
N ARG A 54 -26.42 23.96 -14.44
CA ARG A 54 -27.35 23.05 -15.13
C ARG A 54 -28.28 22.32 -14.17
N ILE A 55 -27.77 21.87 -13.02
CA ILE A 55 -28.58 21.20 -12.00
C ILE A 55 -29.58 22.17 -11.38
N GLU A 56 -29.14 23.40 -11.06
CA GLU A 56 -30.01 24.46 -10.55
C GLU A 56 -31.15 24.73 -11.54
N GLY A 57 -30.86 24.88 -12.85
CA GLY A 57 -31.90 25.03 -13.88
C GLY A 57 -32.86 23.83 -13.97
N ALA A 58 -32.36 22.59 -13.83
CA ALA A 58 -33.20 21.40 -13.82
C ALA A 58 -34.10 21.29 -12.58
N ILE A 59 -33.63 21.79 -11.42
CA ILE A 59 -34.43 21.87 -10.19
C ILE A 59 -35.51 22.94 -10.33
N GLU A 60 -35.18 24.09 -10.93
CA GLU A 60 -36.13 25.19 -11.17
C GLU A 60 -37.27 24.79 -12.12
N ALA A 61 -36.99 23.91 -13.09
CA ALA A 61 -37.98 23.39 -14.03
C ALA A 61 -39.02 22.44 -13.40
N ILE A 62 -38.85 22.02 -12.13
CA ILE A 62 -39.80 21.13 -11.44
C ILE A 62 -41.05 21.92 -11.05
N THR A 63 -42.20 21.52 -11.59
CA THR A 63 -43.49 22.17 -11.33
C THR A 63 -43.94 22.05 -9.88
N ASP A 64 -43.83 20.86 -9.29
CA ASP A 64 -44.16 20.59 -7.88
C ASP A 64 -43.22 21.35 -6.92
N SER A 65 -43.79 22.25 -6.11
CA SER A 65 -43.04 23.10 -5.18
C SER A 65 -42.35 22.32 -4.07
N LEU A 66 -43.01 21.30 -3.49
CA LEU A 66 -42.46 20.50 -2.40
C LEU A 66 -41.31 19.63 -2.89
N GLN A 67 -41.45 19.01 -4.07
CA GLN A 67 -40.36 18.23 -4.67
C GLN A 67 -39.18 19.10 -5.09
N ARG A 68 -39.44 20.30 -5.62
CA ARG A 68 -38.40 21.26 -5.99
C ARG A 68 -37.61 21.71 -4.78
N GLU A 69 -38.26 22.06 -3.68
CA GLU A 69 -37.60 22.49 -2.44
C GLU A 69 -36.79 21.35 -1.81
N ALA A 70 -37.35 20.14 -1.74
CA ALA A 70 -36.63 18.97 -1.23
C ALA A 70 -35.36 18.65 -2.05
N LYS A 71 -35.44 18.72 -3.39
CA LYS A 71 -34.26 18.52 -4.26
C LYS A 71 -33.26 19.67 -4.15
N ARG A 72 -33.73 20.91 -4.01
CA ARG A 72 -32.88 22.08 -3.83
C ARG A 72 -32.06 22.00 -2.55
N ASN A 73 -32.69 21.67 -1.42
CA ASN A 73 -32.01 21.55 -0.13
C ASN A 73 -30.94 20.45 -0.18
N LYS A 74 -31.30 19.26 -0.69
CA LYS A 74 -30.33 18.18 -0.88
C LYS A 74 -29.15 18.58 -1.76
N TYR A 75 -29.40 19.31 -2.85
CA TYR A 75 -28.33 19.77 -3.75
C TYR A 75 -27.43 20.81 -3.06
N LEU A 76 -28.01 21.74 -2.30
CA LEU A 76 -27.25 22.73 -1.53
C LEU A 76 -26.37 22.07 -0.47
N ASP A 77 -26.89 21.09 0.27
CA ASP A 77 -26.11 20.32 1.25
C ASP A 77 -24.91 19.63 0.59
N GLU A 78 -25.12 18.95 -0.55
CA GLU A 78 -24.05 18.31 -1.33
C GLU A 78 -23.02 19.31 -1.87
N LYS A 79 -23.48 20.49 -2.30
CA LYS A 79 -22.61 21.56 -2.82
C LYS A 79 -21.73 22.13 -1.69
N MET A 80 -22.33 22.40 -0.52
CA MET A 80 -21.59 22.86 0.66
C MET A 80 -20.56 21.84 1.12
N GLU A 81 -20.94 20.55 1.21
CA GLU A 81 -20.02 19.47 1.58
C GLU A 81 -18.83 19.38 0.62
N PHE A 82 -19.08 19.50 -0.69
CA PHE A 82 -18.00 19.47 -1.69
C PHE A 82 -17.04 20.66 -1.55
N PHE A 83 -17.55 21.89 -1.41
CA PHE A 83 -16.68 23.06 -1.25
C PHE A 83 -15.92 23.04 0.08
N ALA A 84 -16.55 22.62 1.17
CA ALA A 84 -15.87 22.40 2.44
C ALA A 84 -14.75 21.35 2.30
N ALA A 85 -14.99 20.25 1.57
CA ALA A 85 -13.96 19.25 1.31
C ALA A 85 -12.79 19.77 0.45
N VAL A 86 -13.05 20.73 -0.46
CA VAL A 86 -12.01 21.41 -1.25
C VAL A 86 -11.18 22.35 -0.37
N GLU A 87 -11.84 23.11 0.50
CA GLU A 87 -11.19 24.03 1.45
C GLU A 87 -10.33 23.28 2.48
N ASP A 88 -10.84 22.17 3.00
CA ASP A 88 -10.10 21.25 3.89
C ASP A 88 -8.93 20.53 3.20
N GLY A 89 -8.80 20.65 1.87
CA GLY A 89 -7.81 19.92 1.08
C GLY A 89 -8.03 18.41 1.04
N ARG A 90 -9.26 17.95 1.32
CA ARG A 90 -9.69 16.55 1.11
C ARG A 90 -9.94 16.26 -0.37
N ILE A 91 -10.33 17.27 -1.14
CA ILE A 91 -10.39 17.25 -2.60
C ILE A 91 -9.43 18.31 -3.13
N VAL A 92 -8.52 17.95 -4.04
CA VAL A 92 -7.63 18.92 -4.68
C VAL A 92 -8.03 19.07 -6.15
N LEU A 93 -8.03 20.30 -6.65
CA LEU A 93 -8.31 20.55 -8.06
C LEU A 93 -7.23 19.89 -8.94
N GLY A 94 -7.68 19.27 -10.02
CA GLY A 94 -6.87 18.45 -10.91
C GLY A 94 -6.73 17.00 -10.47
N ASP A 95 -7.21 16.63 -9.28
CA ASP A 95 -7.20 15.22 -8.84
C ASP A 95 -8.06 14.38 -9.80
N THR A 96 -7.55 13.22 -10.19
CA THR A 96 -8.37 12.15 -10.80
C THR A 96 -9.09 11.37 -9.69
N LEU A 97 -9.99 10.45 -10.05
CA LEU A 97 -10.63 9.55 -9.08
C LEU A 97 -9.60 8.76 -8.25
N LEU A 98 -8.48 8.36 -8.85
CA LEU A 98 -7.42 7.64 -8.15
C LEU A 98 -6.69 8.52 -7.13
N HIS A 99 -6.41 9.80 -7.44
CA HIS A 99 -5.86 10.72 -6.44
C HIS A 99 -6.79 10.85 -5.23
N LEU A 100 -8.09 10.98 -5.48
CA LEU A 100 -9.09 11.11 -4.43
C LEU A 100 -9.17 9.85 -3.56
N GLY A 101 -9.27 8.67 -4.18
CA GLY A 101 -9.30 7.40 -3.46
C GLY A 101 -8.04 7.18 -2.62
N VAL A 102 -6.88 7.50 -3.18
CA VAL A 102 -5.58 7.37 -2.50
C VAL A 102 -5.42 8.37 -1.35
N ARG A 103 -5.82 9.64 -1.55
CA ARG A 103 -5.74 10.70 -0.55
C ARG A 103 -6.63 10.43 0.65
N LEU A 104 -7.81 9.89 0.42
CA LEU A 104 -8.78 9.55 1.45
C LEU A 104 -8.52 8.17 2.08
N GLY A 105 -7.65 7.36 1.48
CA GLY A 105 -7.27 6.06 2.03
C GLY A 105 -8.27 4.94 1.76
N HIS A 106 -9.14 5.09 0.76
CA HIS A 106 -10.19 4.13 0.43
C HIS A 106 -9.62 2.95 -0.37
N VAL A 107 -9.00 1.99 0.32
CA VAL A 107 -8.28 0.84 -0.29
C VAL A 107 -9.13 0.13 -1.34
N ASP A 108 -10.39 -0.18 -1.04
CA ASP A 108 -11.26 -0.93 -1.96
C ASP A 108 -11.60 -0.11 -3.22
N VAL A 109 -11.77 1.21 -3.09
CA VAL A 109 -11.97 2.11 -4.23
C VAL A 109 -10.71 2.19 -5.08
N VAL A 110 -9.53 2.26 -4.45
CA VAL A 110 -8.24 2.28 -5.16
C VAL A 110 -8.05 0.99 -5.95
N LEU A 111 -8.30 -0.18 -5.34
CA LEU A 111 -8.23 -1.48 -6.01
C LEU A 111 -9.19 -1.55 -7.21
N PHE A 112 -10.43 -1.10 -7.03
CA PHE A 112 -11.41 -1.05 -8.11
C PHE A 112 -10.96 -0.14 -9.27
N LEU A 113 -10.50 1.07 -8.97
CA LEU A 113 -10.06 2.03 -9.99
C LEU A 113 -8.82 1.55 -10.76
N LEU A 114 -7.87 0.90 -10.07
CA LEU A 114 -6.71 0.27 -10.71
C LEU A 114 -7.14 -0.89 -11.61
N GLY A 115 -8.04 -1.75 -11.14
CA GLY A 115 -8.60 -2.84 -11.94
C GLY A 115 -9.41 -2.37 -13.14
N ALA A 116 -9.94 -1.15 -13.10
CA ALA A 116 -10.62 -0.52 -14.22
C ALA A 116 -9.66 0.22 -15.19
N GLY A 117 -8.35 0.09 -15.00
CA GLY A 117 -7.32 0.62 -15.89
C GLY A 117 -6.95 2.10 -15.65
N LEU A 118 -7.27 2.67 -14.48
CA LEU A 118 -6.91 4.06 -14.20
C LEU A 118 -5.39 4.21 -14.00
N ARG A 119 -4.77 5.06 -14.83
CA ARG A 119 -3.33 5.30 -14.79
C ARG A 119 -2.93 6.22 -13.64
N GLU A 120 -1.92 5.81 -12.89
CA GLU A 120 -1.34 6.53 -11.76
C GLU A 120 -0.35 7.64 -12.17
N ASN A 121 0.06 7.65 -13.43
CA ASN A 121 1.03 8.59 -14.01
C ASN A 121 0.42 9.91 -14.50
N ILE A 122 -0.87 10.14 -14.28
CA ILE A 122 -1.53 11.40 -14.62
C ILE A 122 -1.26 12.37 -13.46
N PRO A 123 -0.57 13.51 -13.64
CA PRO A 123 -0.39 14.46 -12.57
C PRO A 123 -1.63 15.33 -12.38
N ASN A 124 -1.96 15.67 -11.13
CA ASN A 124 -2.97 16.69 -10.83
C ASN A 124 -2.47 18.11 -11.19
N PHE A 125 -3.29 19.14 -10.95
CA PHE A 125 -2.92 20.53 -11.27
C PHE A 125 -1.78 21.08 -10.42
N ARG A 126 -1.39 20.38 -9.34
CA ARG A 126 -0.19 20.67 -8.55
C ARG A 126 1.05 19.95 -9.06
N GLY A 127 0.94 19.17 -10.14
CA GLY A 127 2.02 18.34 -10.66
C GLY A 127 2.29 17.06 -9.85
N GLN A 128 1.41 16.71 -8.91
CA GLN A 128 1.58 15.53 -8.07
C GLN A 128 0.93 14.31 -8.72
N TYR A 129 1.59 13.16 -8.64
CA TYR A 129 1.04 11.87 -9.03
C TYR A 129 0.19 11.25 -7.91
N ALA A 130 -0.62 10.25 -8.24
CA ALA A 130 -1.50 9.62 -7.26
C ALA A 130 -0.73 9.00 -6.08
N ASN A 131 0.41 8.34 -6.35
CA ASN A 131 1.26 7.73 -5.32
C ASN A 131 1.88 8.76 -4.34
N GLN A 132 2.02 10.03 -4.72
CA GLN A 132 2.52 11.11 -3.87
C GLN A 132 1.44 11.72 -2.99
N CYS A 133 0.17 11.40 -3.24
CA CYS A 133 -0.98 11.93 -2.51
C CYS A 133 -1.44 11.01 -1.37
N CYS A 134 -0.78 9.86 -1.15
CA CYS A 134 -1.18 8.91 -0.12
C CYS A 134 -1.03 9.50 1.28
N ARG A 135 -2.04 9.30 2.13
CA ARG A 135 -1.96 9.59 3.57
C ARG A 135 -1.80 8.34 4.42
N LEU A 136 -2.29 7.20 3.95
CA LEU A 136 -2.21 5.92 4.67
C LEU A 136 -0.99 5.09 4.22
N PRO A 137 -0.18 4.56 5.15
CA PRO A 137 0.95 3.69 4.84
C PRO A 137 0.60 2.47 3.98
N SER A 138 -0.55 1.84 4.24
CA SER A 138 -1.02 0.67 3.49
C SER A 138 -1.32 0.98 2.02
N VAL A 139 -1.93 2.14 1.73
CA VAL A 139 -2.18 2.61 0.37
C VAL A 139 -0.87 3.03 -0.30
N GLN A 140 0.06 3.62 0.45
CA GLN A 140 1.39 3.96 -0.09
C GLN A 140 2.14 2.71 -0.59
N VAL A 141 2.12 1.62 0.19
CA VAL A 141 2.73 0.34 -0.21
C VAL A 141 2.09 -0.16 -1.51
N LEU A 142 0.75 -0.15 -1.57
CA LEU A 142 0.00 -0.57 -2.75
C LEU A 142 0.34 0.27 -3.99
N MET A 143 0.35 1.59 -3.87
CA MET A 143 0.67 2.49 -4.98
C MET A 143 2.13 2.37 -5.42
N ASN A 144 3.06 2.14 -4.49
CA ASN A 144 4.46 1.92 -4.82
C ASN A 144 4.67 0.61 -5.60
N ASP A 145 3.88 -0.43 -5.30
CA ASP A 145 3.91 -1.68 -6.06
C ASP A 145 3.41 -1.47 -7.50
N VAL A 146 2.33 -0.72 -7.69
CA VAL A 146 1.79 -0.39 -9.02
C VAL A 146 2.82 0.36 -9.86
N VAL A 147 3.42 1.41 -9.28
CA VAL A 147 4.46 2.19 -9.97
C VAL A 147 5.66 1.30 -10.32
N LEU A 148 6.06 0.39 -9.44
CA LEU A 148 7.15 -0.57 -9.73
C LEU A 148 6.82 -1.46 -10.93
N VAL A 149 5.58 -1.97 -11.01
CA VAL A 149 5.15 -2.81 -12.12
C VAL A 149 5.27 -2.03 -13.43
N HIS A 150 4.75 -0.80 -13.47
CA HIS A 150 4.79 0.03 -14.68
C HIS A 150 6.21 0.49 -15.03
N ASP A 151 7.08 0.73 -14.05
CA ASP A 151 8.50 1.03 -14.29
C ASP A 151 9.25 -0.14 -14.95
N VAL A 152 8.87 -1.39 -14.63
CA VAL A 152 9.57 -2.60 -15.11
C VAL A 152 8.96 -3.17 -16.39
N LEU A 153 7.64 -3.17 -16.50
CA LEU A 153 6.91 -3.77 -17.62
C LEU A 153 6.41 -2.74 -18.65
N GLY A 154 6.33 -1.45 -18.27
CA GLY A 154 5.60 -0.44 -19.03
C GLY A 154 4.12 -0.37 -18.61
N PHE A 155 3.37 0.54 -19.23
CA PHE A 155 1.92 0.70 -18.98
C PHE A 155 1.06 -0.33 -19.72
N ASP A 156 1.57 -0.85 -20.83
CA ASP A 156 0.89 -1.85 -21.65
C ASP A 156 1.76 -3.11 -21.64
N TYR A 157 1.38 -4.09 -20.81
CA TYR A 157 2.13 -5.33 -20.65
C TYR A 157 1.24 -6.56 -20.83
N ASP A 158 1.77 -7.54 -21.56
CA ASP A 158 1.11 -8.83 -21.72
C ASP A 158 1.03 -9.55 -20.37
N ASP A 159 0.00 -10.38 -20.17
CA ASP A 159 -0.25 -11.15 -18.93
C ASP A 159 -0.64 -10.32 -17.68
N GLU A 160 -1.40 -9.23 -17.86
CA GLU A 160 -1.92 -8.39 -16.77
C GLU A 160 -2.45 -9.18 -15.55
N PRO A 161 -3.32 -10.20 -15.74
CA PRO A 161 -3.86 -10.98 -14.63
C PRO A 161 -2.79 -11.73 -13.82
N LYS A 162 -1.72 -12.21 -14.47
CA LYS A 162 -0.64 -12.94 -13.79
C LYS A 162 0.20 -12.01 -12.94
N VAL A 163 0.47 -10.79 -13.42
CA VAL A 163 1.25 -9.79 -12.71
C VAL A 163 0.47 -9.28 -11.50
N HIS A 164 -0.80 -8.94 -11.65
CA HIS A 164 -1.67 -8.54 -10.53
C HIS A 164 -1.74 -9.65 -9.48
N ARG A 165 -1.93 -10.91 -9.91
CA ARG A 165 -1.90 -12.07 -9.01
C ARG A 165 -0.57 -12.22 -8.30
N LEU A 166 0.54 -12.08 -9.02
CA LEU A 166 1.90 -12.15 -8.46
C LEU A 166 2.09 -11.10 -7.37
N VAL A 167 1.87 -9.83 -7.69
CA VAL A 167 2.07 -8.70 -6.79
C VAL A 167 1.18 -8.82 -5.55
N ASN A 168 -0.10 -9.14 -5.74
CA ASN A 168 -1.04 -9.30 -4.64
C ASN A 168 -0.66 -10.47 -3.71
N SER A 169 -0.26 -11.59 -4.30
CA SER A 169 0.18 -12.77 -3.55
C SER A 169 1.47 -12.49 -2.79
N LEU A 170 2.47 -11.89 -3.42
CA LEU A 170 3.74 -11.54 -2.76
C LEU A 170 3.53 -10.59 -1.58
N ARG A 171 2.67 -9.57 -1.74
CA ARG A 171 2.30 -8.65 -0.66
C ARG A 171 1.64 -9.36 0.52
N THR A 172 0.80 -10.36 0.24
CA THR A 172 0.10 -11.16 1.26
C THR A 172 1.04 -12.17 1.92
N LEU A 173 1.94 -12.77 1.14
CA LEU A 173 2.92 -13.77 1.59
C LEU A 173 3.99 -13.16 2.47
N TRP A 174 4.47 -11.96 2.11
CA TRP A 174 5.61 -11.30 2.74
C TRP A 174 5.57 -11.30 4.28
N PRO A 175 4.49 -10.80 4.93
CA PRO A 175 4.43 -10.77 6.39
C PRO A 175 4.16 -12.14 7.04
N LEU A 176 3.84 -13.18 6.26
CA LEU A 176 3.46 -14.52 6.73
C LEU A 176 4.52 -15.59 6.48
N TRP A 177 5.64 -15.24 5.83
CA TRP A 177 6.62 -16.16 5.25
C TRP A 177 7.54 -16.85 6.30
N ALA A 178 6.99 -17.51 7.33
CA ALA A 178 7.75 -18.15 8.43
C ALA A 178 7.47 -19.64 8.67
N ARG A 179 8.52 -20.43 8.98
CA ARG A 179 8.46 -21.86 9.42
C ARG A 179 9.28 -22.15 10.67
N SER A 180 8.83 -23.11 11.48
CA SER A 180 9.70 -23.89 12.38
C SER A 180 9.87 -25.32 11.86
N PRO A 181 11.10 -25.87 11.87
CA PRO A 181 11.26 -27.24 12.33
C PRO A 181 12.58 -27.42 13.10
N ARG A 182 12.55 -27.28 14.43
CA ARG A 182 13.46 -27.86 15.46
C ARG A 182 13.87 -26.83 16.55
N PRO A 183 14.01 -27.27 17.81
CA PRO A 183 14.24 -26.38 18.96
C PRO A 183 15.66 -25.80 19.09
N PHE A 184 16.57 -26.01 18.12
CA PHE A 184 18.00 -25.67 18.31
C PHE A 184 18.69 -24.95 17.15
N ARG A 185 17.95 -24.49 16.14
CA ARG A 185 18.49 -23.55 15.14
C ARG A 185 17.51 -22.41 14.95
N ARG A 186 18.03 -21.19 15.13
CA ARG A 186 17.29 -19.92 15.07
C ARG A 186 16.45 -19.89 13.79
N SER A 187 15.15 -20.12 13.96
CA SER A 187 14.13 -20.00 12.92
C SER A 187 13.76 -18.54 12.79
N ARG A 188 13.66 -18.13 11.54
CA ARG A 188 13.38 -16.78 11.12
C ARG A 188 12.46 -16.98 9.82
N GLY A 189 11.37 -16.25 9.43
CA GLY A 189 10.63 -16.07 8.06
C GLY A 189 10.32 -14.68 7.19
N MET A 190 10.83 -14.36 5.96
CA MET A 190 10.69 -13.10 5.11
C MET A 190 11.65 -13.21 3.87
N TYR A 191 11.17 -13.40 2.64
CA TYR A 191 11.97 -13.80 1.45
C TYR A 191 13.00 -12.79 0.85
N ASP A 192 14.04 -13.20 0.11
CA ASP A 192 15.03 -12.30 -0.57
C ASP A 192 14.98 -12.48 -2.06
N ALA A 193 15.85 -11.75 -2.75
CA ALA A 193 16.16 -11.96 -4.15
C ALA A 193 16.54 -13.42 -4.48
N THR A 194 17.06 -14.22 -3.54
CA THR A 194 17.39 -15.63 -3.79
C THR A 194 16.13 -16.50 -3.83
N GLU A 195 15.16 -16.20 -2.97
CA GLU A 195 13.86 -16.89 -2.90
C GLU A 195 12.83 -16.36 -3.93
N ALA A 196 13.11 -15.21 -4.56
CA ALA A 196 12.22 -14.55 -5.52
C ALA A 196 11.93 -15.42 -6.76
N GLY A 197 12.92 -16.18 -7.24
CA GLY A 197 12.77 -17.06 -8.40
C GLY A 197 11.73 -18.17 -8.18
N PRO A 198 11.92 -19.06 -7.19
CA PRO A 198 10.96 -20.11 -6.86
C PRO A 198 9.57 -19.57 -6.54
N LEU A 199 9.49 -18.43 -5.83
CA LEU A 199 8.24 -17.76 -5.53
C LEU A 199 7.48 -17.31 -6.78
N VAL A 200 8.16 -16.66 -7.72
CA VAL A 200 7.55 -16.25 -8.99
C VAL A 200 7.01 -17.48 -9.73
N GLN A 201 7.79 -18.55 -9.84
CA GLN A 201 7.37 -19.76 -10.56
C GLN A 201 6.05 -20.33 -10.02
N VAL A 202 5.91 -20.41 -8.71
CA VAL A 202 4.74 -21.01 -8.05
C VAL A 202 3.53 -20.09 -8.05
N VAL A 203 3.75 -18.82 -7.77
CA VAL A 203 2.69 -17.84 -7.56
C VAL A 203 2.09 -17.41 -8.91
N SER A 204 2.94 -17.14 -9.91
CA SER A 204 2.49 -16.72 -11.24
C SER A 204 2.41 -17.87 -12.25
N ASP A 205 2.65 -19.12 -11.82
CA ASP A 205 2.61 -20.31 -12.68
C ASP A 205 3.49 -20.15 -13.95
N THR A 206 4.63 -19.48 -13.77
CA THR A 206 5.48 -19.02 -14.88
C THR A 206 6.77 -19.84 -14.93
N ARG A 207 7.03 -20.46 -16.08
CA ARG A 207 8.27 -21.21 -16.31
C ARG A 207 9.46 -20.27 -16.49
N THR A 208 10.67 -20.75 -16.18
CA THR A 208 11.92 -20.03 -16.43
C THR A 208 12.13 -19.63 -17.89
N SER A 209 11.54 -20.37 -18.83
CA SER A 209 11.58 -20.10 -20.27
C SER A 209 10.67 -18.95 -20.72
N HIS A 210 9.86 -18.36 -19.83
CA HIS A 210 8.95 -17.28 -20.17
C HIS A 210 9.72 -15.99 -20.45
N LEU A 211 9.36 -15.26 -21.51
CA LEU A 211 10.06 -14.05 -21.95
C LEU A 211 10.10 -12.96 -20.86
N GLN A 212 9.05 -12.87 -20.04
CA GLN A 212 8.94 -11.89 -18.95
C GLN A 212 9.42 -12.42 -17.59
N TYR A 213 9.92 -13.66 -17.49
CA TYR A 213 10.31 -14.27 -16.20
C TYR A 213 11.31 -13.42 -15.42
N THR A 214 12.38 -12.95 -16.09
CA THR A 214 13.39 -12.08 -15.47
C THR A 214 12.79 -10.77 -14.94
N LYS A 215 11.78 -10.23 -15.64
CA LYS A 215 11.07 -9.01 -15.19
C LYS A 215 10.24 -9.29 -13.94
N PHE A 216 9.55 -10.43 -13.87
CA PHE A 216 8.79 -10.85 -12.69
C PHE A 216 9.68 -11.08 -11.47
N VAL A 217 10.85 -11.71 -11.66
CA VAL A 217 11.85 -11.88 -10.59
C VAL A 217 12.37 -10.53 -10.11
N LYS A 218 12.63 -9.58 -11.03
CA LYS A 218 13.03 -8.22 -10.68
C LYS A 218 11.96 -7.51 -9.84
N ILE A 219 10.69 -7.60 -10.23
CA ILE A 219 9.57 -7.04 -9.45
C ILE A 219 9.55 -7.65 -8.05
N ALA A 220 9.57 -8.98 -7.95
CA ALA A 220 9.52 -9.68 -6.66
C ALA A 220 10.68 -9.30 -5.72
N ALA A 221 11.90 -9.21 -6.25
CA ALA A 221 13.08 -8.81 -5.49
C ALA A 221 13.00 -7.34 -5.04
N THR A 222 12.60 -6.43 -5.93
CA THR A 222 12.46 -5.00 -5.59
C THR A 222 11.33 -4.74 -4.61
N MET A 223 10.21 -5.47 -4.69
CA MET A 223 9.14 -5.42 -3.69
C MET A 223 9.66 -5.79 -2.30
N ALA A 224 10.38 -6.92 -2.18
CA ALA A 224 10.94 -7.35 -0.91
C ALA A 224 11.90 -6.30 -0.32
N GLU A 225 12.75 -5.69 -1.14
CA GLU A 225 13.66 -4.64 -0.69
C GLU A 225 12.90 -3.40 -0.19
N ARG A 226 11.90 -2.93 -0.94
CA ARG A 226 11.05 -1.79 -0.55
C ARG A 226 10.31 -2.05 0.76
N TYR A 227 9.80 -3.27 0.93
CA TYR A 227 9.09 -3.64 2.16
C TYR A 227 10.03 -3.68 3.37
N ARG A 228 11.28 -4.15 3.20
CA ARG A 228 12.30 -4.13 4.26
C ARG A 228 12.64 -2.72 4.70
N ALA A 229 12.99 -1.85 3.76
CA ALA A 229 13.29 -0.45 4.05
C ALA A 229 12.10 0.25 4.72
N ARG A 230 10.87 -0.04 4.29
CA ARG A 230 9.66 0.50 4.92
C ARG A 230 9.51 0.05 6.37
N MET A 231 9.72 -1.24 6.65
CA MET A 231 9.65 -1.77 8.01
C MET A 231 10.71 -1.14 8.91
N THR A 232 11.94 -0.95 8.42
CA THR A 232 12.98 -0.26 9.17
C THR A 232 12.61 1.19 9.43
N LEU A 233 12.08 1.91 8.43
CA LEU A 233 11.64 3.29 8.60
C LEU A 233 10.54 3.45 9.65
N CYS A 234 9.63 2.49 9.74
CA CYS A 234 8.61 2.49 10.78
C CYS A 234 9.17 2.08 12.16
N GLY A 235 10.23 1.26 12.20
CA GLY A 235 10.89 0.83 13.44
C GLY A 235 11.86 1.84 14.04
N LEU A 236 12.50 2.68 13.20
CA LEU A 236 13.49 3.68 13.63
C LEU A 236 12.94 4.70 14.65
N PRO A 237 11.73 5.27 14.50
CA PRO A 237 11.14 6.14 15.51
C PRO A 237 11.05 5.51 16.90
N ILE A 238 10.65 4.23 16.97
CA ILE A 238 10.54 3.49 18.23
C ILE A 238 11.94 3.30 18.85
N ALA A 239 12.94 2.97 18.02
CA ALA A 239 14.33 2.88 18.45
C ALA A 239 14.89 4.22 18.96
N LEU A 240 14.49 5.33 18.33
CA LEU A 240 14.88 6.68 18.73
C LEU A 240 14.28 7.10 20.06
N GLU A 241 13.00 6.79 20.31
CA GLU A 241 12.37 7.03 21.60
C GLU A 241 13.08 6.26 22.72
N LEU A 242 13.43 4.99 22.46
CA LEU A 242 14.23 4.18 23.39
C LEU A 242 15.61 4.75 23.64
N LEU A 243 16.30 5.24 22.61
CA LEU A 243 17.61 5.89 22.76
C LEU A 243 17.51 7.17 23.59
N LYS A 244 16.52 8.02 23.32
CA LYS A 244 16.29 9.27 24.06
C LYS A 244 15.95 9.01 25.53
N ALA A 245 15.18 7.95 25.82
CA ALA A 245 14.84 7.56 27.18
C ALA A 245 16.04 7.03 28.01
N HIS A 246 17.14 6.68 27.35
CA HIS A 246 18.33 6.09 27.98
C HIS A 246 19.61 6.91 27.72
N ASP A 247 19.49 8.24 27.78
CA ASP A 247 20.60 9.19 27.64
C ASP A 247 21.44 8.99 26.36
N THR A 248 20.81 8.56 25.25
CA THR A 248 21.46 8.23 23.97
C THR A 248 22.48 7.08 24.03
N LYS A 249 22.49 6.29 25.11
CA LYS A 249 23.37 5.12 25.24
C LYS A 249 22.73 3.89 24.59
N ALA A 250 23.22 3.53 23.41
CA ALA A 250 22.72 2.37 22.65
C ALA A 250 22.75 1.05 23.42
N TYR A 251 23.75 0.82 24.27
CA TYR A 251 23.85 -0.39 25.09
C TYR A 251 22.71 -0.49 26.12
N ASP A 252 22.42 0.61 26.81
CA ASP A 252 21.39 0.66 27.86
C ASP A 252 20.00 0.55 27.24
N ALA A 253 19.76 1.22 26.10
CA ALA A 253 18.52 1.11 25.33
C ALA A 253 18.25 -0.33 24.86
N LYS A 254 19.27 -1.02 24.31
CA LYS A 254 19.15 -2.43 23.92
C LYS A 254 18.81 -3.33 25.10
N ARG A 255 19.46 -3.12 26.25
CA ARG A 255 19.22 -3.90 27.47
C ARG A 255 17.83 -3.66 28.05
N ALA A 256 17.34 -2.42 28.00
CA ALA A 256 15.99 -2.07 28.42
C ALA A 256 14.93 -2.74 27.54
N PHE A 257 15.11 -2.69 26.21
CA PHE A 257 14.21 -3.38 25.29
C PHE A 257 14.18 -4.89 25.52
N HIS A 258 15.33 -5.53 25.77
CA HIS A 258 15.36 -6.96 26.08
C HIS A 258 14.55 -7.32 27.34
N LYS A 259 14.43 -6.40 28.30
CA LYS A 259 13.62 -6.59 29.51
C LYS A 259 12.12 -6.34 29.32
N TRP A 260 11.69 -5.83 28.17
CA TRP A 260 10.28 -5.61 27.91
C TRP A 260 9.47 -6.92 27.96
N PRO A 261 8.23 -6.88 28.48
CA PRO A 261 7.32 -8.02 28.42
C PRO A 261 7.14 -8.52 26.98
N THR A 262 7.17 -9.84 26.80
CA THR A 262 6.94 -10.51 25.51
C THR A 262 5.69 -10.01 24.77
N PRO A 263 4.52 -9.81 25.44
CA PRO A 263 3.34 -9.31 24.76
C PRO A 263 3.53 -7.91 24.15
N GLN A 264 4.29 -7.03 24.82
CA GLN A 264 4.54 -5.67 24.33
C GLN A 264 5.47 -5.68 23.11
N LYS A 265 6.51 -6.53 23.13
CA LYS A 265 7.41 -6.72 21.97
C LYS A 265 6.66 -7.22 20.73
N LEU A 266 5.75 -8.18 20.93
CA LEU A 266 4.93 -8.72 19.85
C LEU A 266 3.93 -7.70 19.31
N GLN A 267 3.32 -6.90 20.21
CA GLN A 267 2.40 -5.83 19.81
C GLN A 267 3.08 -4.84 18.85
N VAL A 268 4.33 -4.46 19.10
CA VAL A 268 5.10 -3.60 18.18
C VAL A 268 5.15 -4.19 16.77
N VAL A 269 5.43 -5.49 16.63
CA VAL A 269 5.46 -6.16 15.31
C VAL A 269 4.07 -6.14 14.67
N TRP A 270 3.03 -6.42 15.45
CA TRP A 270 1.67 -6.45 14.94
C TRP A 270 1.19 -5.08 14.48
N ASP A 271 1.55 -4.02 15.19
CA ASP A 271 1.21 -2.65 14.82
C ASP A 271 1.96 -2.24 13.54
N LEU A 272 3.25 -2.58 13.43
CA LEU A 272 4.05 -2.31 12.23
C LEU A 272 3.50 -3.04 10.99
N LEU A 273 3.16 -4.33 11.14
CA LEU A 273 2.62 -5.13 10.03
C LEU A 273 1.19 -4.70 9.68
N GLY A 274 0.33 -4.49 10.67
CA GLY A 274 -1.06 -4.06 10.46
C GLY A 274 -1.16 -2.67 9.82
N THR A 275 -0.25 -1.77 10.15
CA THR A 275 -0.22 -0.41 9.57
C THR A 275 0.16 -0.42 8.08
N ASN A 276 1.11 -1.27 7.69
CA ASN A 276 1.65 -1.29 6.32
C ASN A 276 0.96 -2.32 5.41
N PHE A 277 0.38 -3.39 5.96
CA PHE A 277 -0.23 -4.48 5.18
C PHE A 277 -1.69 -4.67 5.60
N ALA A 278 -2.63 -4.01 4.90
CA ALA A 278 -4.05 -3.98 5.27
C ALA A 278 -4.74 -5.37 5.31
N GLY A 279 -4.22 -6.35 4.56
CA GLY A 279 -4.72 -7.74 4.57
C GLY A 279 -4.09 -8.65 5.63
N TRP A 280 -3.09 -8.15 6.37
CA TRP A 280 -2.39 -8.95 7.36
C TRP A 280 -3.25 -9.15 8.60
N LYS A 281 -3.36 -10.41 9.04
CA LYS A 281 -3.99 -10.78 10.30
C LYS A 281 -3.08 -11.73 11.04
N HIS A 282 -2.96 -11.51 12.34
CA HIS A 282 -2.23 -12.42 13.21
C HIS A 282 -2.89 -13.80 13.23
N LEU A 283 -2.16 -14.80 12.76
CA LEU A 283 -2.54 -16.21 12.85
C LEU A 283 -1.98 -16.77 14.15
N LYS A 284 -2.84 -16.93 15.17
CA LYS A 284 -2.46 -17.44 16.49
C LYS A 284 -1.73 -18.78 16.36
N SER A 285 -0.43 -18.75 16.59
CA SER A 285 0.42 -19.92 16.61
C SER A 285 1.61 -19.62 17.51
N VAL A 286 1.77 -20.44 18.56
CA VAL A 286 2.90 -20.33 19.51
C VAL A 286 4.24 -20.31 18.78
N GLU A 287 4.34 -21.06 17.68
CA GLU A 287 5.55 -21.18 16.88
C GLU A 287 5.81 -19.91 16.05
N LYS A 288 4.77 -19.30 15.48
CA LYS A 288 4.91 -18.03 14.74
C LYS A 288 5.20 -16.88 15.69
N ASP A 289 4.60 -16.88 16.87
CA ASP A 289 4.82 -15.86 17.90
C ASP A 289 6.28 -15.89 18.39
N ALA A 290 6.84 -17.08 18.59
CA ALA A 290 8.27 -17.22 18.92
C ALA A 290 9.19 -16.68 17.82
N ALA A 291 8.85 -16.89 16.54
CA ALA A 291 9.62 -16.35 15.42
C ALA A 291 9.53 -14.82 15.35
N TYR A 292 8.34 -14.23 15.48
CA TYR A 292 8.16 -12.78 15.52
C TYR A 292 8.89 -12.13 16.70
N LEU A 293 8.93 -12.82 17.86
CA LEU A 293 9.68 -12.36 19.03
C LEU A 293 11.19 -12.31 18.76
N GLY A 294 11.77 -13.39 18.20
CA GLY A 294 13.20 -13.41 17.87
C GLY A 294 13.58 -12.32 16.86
N PHE A 295 12.70 -12.10 15.87
CA PHE A 295 12.90 -11.04 14.88
C PHE A 295 12.91 -9.66 15.51
N ILE A 296 11.92 -9.30 16.33
CA ILE A 296 11.85 -7.94 16.87
C ILE A 296 13.00 -7.63 17.83
N GLU A 297 13.53 -8.64 18.54
CA GLU A 297 14.72 -8.49 19.37
C GLU A 297 15.98 -8.18 18.55
N GLU A 298 16.20 -8.91 17.47
CA GLU A 298 17.33 -8.69 16.56
C GLU A 298 17.15 -7.37 15.77
N ALA A 299 15.94 -7.11 15.26
CA ALA A 299 15.60 -5.93 14.48
C ALA A 299 15.70 -4.64 15.30
N MET A 300 15.11 -4.60 16.51
CA MET A 300 15.18 -3.42 17.38
C MET A 300 16.62 -3.12 17.81
N SER A 301 17.40 -4.16 18.15
CA SER A 301 18.81 -3.99 18.49
C SER A 301 19.60 -3.37 17.33
N ALA A 302 19.27 -3.76 16.10
CA ALA A 302 19.90 -3.19 14.93
C ALA A 302 19.40 -1.79 14.60
N TRP A 303 18.09 -1.50 14.69
CA TRP A 303 17.54 -0.15 14.52
C TRP A 303 18.12 0.85 15.51
N ILE A 304 18.32 0.46 16.77
CA ILE A 304 19.03 1.27 17.77
C ILE A 304 20.46 1.55 17.33
N THR A 305 21.16 0.55 16.76
CA THR A 305 22.52 0.73 16.26
C THR A 305 22.57 1.66 15.04
N VAL A 306 21.61 1.54 14.13
CA VAL A 306 21.48 2.42 12.95
C VAL A 306 21.21 3.85 13.40
N ALA A 307 20.26 4.05 14.30
CA ALA A 307 19.91 5.35 14.85
C ALA A 307 21.09 6.03 15.57
N ASP A 308 21.88 5.25 16.32
CA ASP A 308 23.08 5.73 17.00
C ASP A 308 24.22 6.08 16.02
N ASN A 309 24.52 5.18 15.07
CA ASN A 309 25.54 5.40 14.05
C ASN A 309 25.25 6.62 13.17
N MET A 310 23.98 6.82 12.80
CA MET A 310 23.52 7.95 12.00
C MET A 310 23.26 9.21 12.83
N ARG A 311 23.42 9.15 14.17
CA ARG A 311 23.17 10.25 15.11
C ARG A 311 21.81 10.92 14.91
N LEU A 312 20.79 10.11 14.63
CA LEU A 312 19.42 10.57 14.31
C LEU A 312 18.70 11.22 15.51
N TYR A 313 19.34 11.33 16.67
CA TYR A 313 18.86 12.01 17.86
C TYR A 313 19.22 13.50 17.93
N LEU A 314 20.05 14.01 17.01
CA LEU A 314 20.38 15.44 16.91
C LEU A 314 19.19 16.22 16.31
N GLU A 315 19.01 17.49 16.73
CA GLU A 315 17.84 18.31 16.35
C GLU A 315 17.71 18.55 14.83
N ASP A 316 18.83 18.55 14.10
CA ASP A 316 18.88 18.75 12.65
C ASP A 316 18.83 17.43 11.84
N ALA A 317 18.70 16.27 12.50
CA ALA A 317 18.76 15.00 11.82
C ALA A 317 17.39 14.60 11.22
N GLU A 318 17.29 14.63 9.89
CA GLU A 318 16.14 14.09 9.18
C GLU A 318 16.22 12.56 9.12
N LEU A 319 15.07 11.90 9.30
CA LEU A 319 14.97 10.45 9.08
C LEU A 319 15.32 10.13 7.61
N PRO A 320 16.16 9.12 7.34
CA PRO A 320 16.51 8.77 5.97
C PRO A 320 15.26 8.40 5.19
N THR A 321 14.90 9.16 4.17
CA THR A 321 13.73 8.86 3.32
C THR A 321 14.07 7.94 2.14
N ASP A 322 15.37 7.77 1.84
CA ASP A 322 15.86 6.97 0.72
C ASP A 322 16.18 5.53 1.13
N VAL A 323 15.60 4.59 0.37
CA VAL A 323 15.86 3.14 0.45
C VAL A 323 17.34 2.83 0.24
N VAL A 324 18.05 3.60 -0.60
CA VAL A 324 19.48 3.38 -0.90
C VAL A 324 20.37 3.74 0.29
N ALA A 325 20.05 4.83 0.99
CA ALA A 325 20.78 5.25 2.19
C ALA A 325 20.65 4.19 3.30
N LEU A 326 19.45 3.63 3.46
CA LEU A 326 19.13 2.56 4.40
C LEU A 326 19.77 1.21 4.03
N ALA A 327 19.78 0.86 2.74
CA ALA A 327 20.33 -0.42 2.25
C ALA A 327 21.82 -0.63 2.59
N SER A 328 22.59 0.45 2.81
CA SER A 328 23.98 0.38 3.24
C SER A 328 24.16 0.03 4.72
N ALA A 329 23.18 0.38 5.56
CA ALA A 329 23.19 0.18 7.02
C ALA A 329 22.41 -1.07 7.46
N GLU A 330 21.51 -1.57 6.61
CA GLU A 330 20.58 -2.67 6.87
C GLU A 330 20.99 -4.12 6.53
N PRO A 331 22.10 -4.46 5.85
CA PRO A 331 22.33 -5.84 5.40
C PRO A 331 22.39 -6.86 6.54
N GLN A 332 22.80 -6.45 7.74
CA GLN A 332 22.92 -7.36 8.89
C GLN A 332 21.58 -7.63 9.57
N ILE A 333 20.65 -6.67 9.55
CA ILE A 333 19.29 -6.81 10.11
C ILE A 333 18.56 -7.92 9.37
N TRP A 334 18.66 -7.87 8.05
CA TRP A 334 17.94 -8.77 7.17
C TRP A 334 18.74 -10.01 6.74
N LYS A 335 19.98 -10.20 7.19
CA LYS A 335 20.66 -11.52 7.10
C LYS A 335 20.14 -12.49 8.16
N ALA A 336 19.80 -11.94 9.31
CA ALA A 336 19.12 -12.59 10.43
C ALA A 336 17.60 -12.48 10.30
N ARG A 337 17.13 -12.06 9.12
CA ARG A 337 15.73 -11.95 8.80
C ARG A 337 15.03 -13.22 9.09
N LEU A 338 13.74 -13.03 9.19
CA LEU A 338 12.86 -14.08 9.01
C LEU A 338 13.16 -14.80 7.57
N ALA A 339 13.40 -16.13 7.33
CA ALA A 339 13.13 -16.99 6.11
C ALA A 339 13.10 -18.57 6.32
N PRO A 340 12.28 -19.38 5.58
CA PRO A 340 12.41 -20.85 5.60
C PRO A 340 13.84 -21.33 5.27
N PRO A 341 14.27 -22.51 5.74
CA PRO A 341 15.60 -23.05 5.40
C PRO A 341 15.80 -23.08 3.87
N ALA A 342 16.93 -22.57 3.38
CA ALA A 342 17.20 -22.41 1.94
C ALA A 342 17.05 -23.73 1.16
N ASP A 343 17.47 -24.85 1.78
CA ASP A 343 17.34 -26.21 1.26
C ASP A 343 15.88 -26.67 1.12
N THR A 344 14.94 -26.04 1.82
CA THR A 344 13.52 -26.38 1.78
C THR A 344 12.70 -25.44 0.90
N VAL A 345 13.26 -24.33 0.42
CA VAL A 345 12.53 -23.35 -0.39
C VAL A 345 12.12 -23.96 -1.73
N ASP A 346 13.03 -24.65 -2.40
CA ASP A 346 12.75 -25.28 -3.69
C ASP A 346 11.67 -26.37 -3.56
N ASP A 347 11.72 -27.16 -2.48
CA ASP A 347 10.72 -28.19 -2.19
C ASP A 347 9.35 -27.59 -1.83
N LEU A 348 9.32 -26.53 -1.02
CA LEU A 348 8.10 -25.81 -0.65
C LEU A 348 7.46 -25.12 -1.86
N CYS A 349 8.31 -24.57 -2.73
CA CYS A 349 7.96 -23.92 -3.97
C CYS A 349 7.92 -24.91 -5.15
N ALA A 350 7.80 -26.21 -4.91
CA ALA A 350 7.49 -27.16 -5.99
C ALA A 350 6.02 -27.04 -6.42
N HIS A 351 5.12 -26.69 -5.50
CA HIS A 351 3.69 -26.54 -5.77
C HIS A 351 3.04 -25.51 -4.84
N ILE A 352 2.03 -24.78 -5.34
CA ILE A 352 1.38 -23.70 -4.58
C ILE A 352 0.69 -24.18 -3.30
N SER A 353 0.25 -25.44 -3.25
CA SER A 353 -0.32 -26.05 -2.05
C SER A 353 0.70 -26.14 -0.90
N GLY A 354 2.00 -26.29 -1.23
CA GLY A 354 3.09 -26.26 -0.26
C GLY A 354 3.17 -24.90 0.42
N VAL A 355 3.18 -23.84 -0.38
CA VAL A 355 3.18 -22.44 0.09
C VAL A 355 1.90 -22.09 0.87
N GLN A 356 0.74 -22.52 0.39
CA GLN A 356 -0.55 -22.32 1.07
C GLN A 356 -0.58 -22.99 2.44
N LYS A 357 -0.16 -24.26 2.52
CA LYS A 357 -0.08 -25.01 3.78
C LYS A 357 0.91 -24.37 4.74
N PHE A 358 2.05 -23.90 4.23
CA PHE A 358 3.09 -23.26 5.01
C PHE A 358 2.62 -21.93 5.63
N THR A 359 2.01 -21.07 4.82
CA THR A 359 1.54 -19.76 5.28
C THR A 359 0.23 -19.83 6.06
N GLY A 360 -0.55 -20.91 5.88
CA GLY A 360 -1.90 -21.06 6.43
C GLY A 360 -2.96 -20.35 5.59
N LEU A 361 -2.62 -19.96 4.35
CA LEU A 361 -3.53 -19.30 3.42
C LEU A 361 -4.28 -20.36 2.59
N LYS A 362 -5.61 -20.24 2.53
CA LYS A 362 -6.45 -21.19 1.78
C LYS A 362 -6.48 -20.91 0.26
N HIS A 363 -6.32 -19.65 -0.15
CA HIS A 363 -6.49 -19.22 -1.55
C HIS A 363 -5.48 -18.14 -1.95
N LEU A 364 -4.22 -18.55 -2.17
CA LEU A 364 -3.19 -17.65 -2.72
C LEU A 364 -3.42 -17.36 -4.22
N LYS A 365 -3.92 -18.34 -4.97
CA LYS A 365 -4.52 -18.10 -6.29
C LYS A 365 -5.91 -17.52 -6.01
N VAL A 366 -6.02 -16.20 -6.07
CA VAL A 366 -7.31 -15.56 -6.34
C VAL A 366 -7.53 -15.73 -7.84
N ASP A 367 -8.62 -16.39 -8.21
CA ASP A 367 -8.98 -16.65 -9.60
C ASP A 367 -9.16 -15.34 -10.37
#